data_AF-A0A2H0DUE2-F1
#
_entry.id   AF-A0A2H0DUE2-F1
#
_cell.length_a   1.000
_cell.length_b   1.000
_cell.length_c   1.000
_cell.angle_alpha   90.00
_cell.angle_beta   90.00
_cell.angle_gamma   90.00
#
_symmetry.space_group_name_H-M   'P 1'
#
loop_
_entity.id
_entity.type
_entity.pdbx_description
1 polymer ?
#
loop_
_entity_poly.entity_id
_entity_poly.type
_entity_poly.pdbx_seq_one_letter_code
_entity_poly.pdbx_strand_id
1 'polypeptide(L)'
;MDKKKWEELANKFKETTDKMGMRIDSGIFDLVVTLNALDFPTSASCWGHLERGVASPWLDFQPKLTPEIQTKKEEAKSLWAEVKKKESEGKAKTEIVKMLDEHHKLEKEVNKPMLLLAEELLKLLNDFYKDHSNEAEVTLVLRKIGNSAIRLESQGSIVQEVKPQLVKEENLLKYRSEMEKFSEYIKKDLISNK
;
A
#
# COMPACT_ATOMS: atom_id res chain seq x y z
N MET A 1 -19.03 -3.52 11.21
CA MET A 1 -18.96 -4.09 9.84
C MET A 1 -20.03 -5.15 9.65
N ASP A 2 -20.61 -5.28 8.46
CA ASP A 2 -21.54 -6.37 8.14
C ASP A 2 -20.75 -7.69 8.05
N LYS A 3 -21.03 -8.63 8.97
CA LYS A 3 -20.41 -9.97 9.00
C LYS A 3 -20.54 -10.65 7.64
N LYS A 4 -21.65 -10.42 6.94
CA LYS A 4 -21.91 -10.95 5.61
C LYS A 4 -20.92 -10.39 4.57
N LYS A 5 -20.65 -9.08 4.58
CA LYS A 5 -19.64 -8.45 3.70
C LYS A 5 -18.25 -9.09 3.91
N TRP A 6 -17.88 -9.34 5.15
CA TRP A 6 -16.60 -10.00 5.46
C TRP A 6 -16.56 -11.44 4.94
N GLU A 7 -17.60 -12.24 5.19
CA GLU A 7 -17.69 -13.63 4.70
C GLU A 7 -17.67 -13.72 3.17
N GLU A 8 -18.38 -12.82 2.50
CA GLU A 8 -18.38 -12.70 1.03
C GLU A 8 -16.99 -12.38 0.50
N LEU A 9 -16.30 -11.40 1.10
CA LEU A 9 -14.92 -11.05 0.73
C LEU A 9 -13.93 -12.17 1.03
N ALA A 10 -14.07 -12.85 2.16
CA ALA A 10 -13.23 -14.00 2.51
C ALA A 10 -13.38 -15.11 1.47
N ASN A 11 -14.61 -15.46 1.08
CA ASN A 11 -14.83 -16.48 0.06
C ASN A 11 -14.30 -16.07 -1.31
N LYS A 12 -14.47 -14.79 -1.69
CA LYS A 12 -13.87 -14.24 -2.92
C LYS A 12 -12.34 -14.32 -2.91
N PHE A 13 -11.70 -13.94 -1.80
CA PHE A 13 -10.24 -13.87 -1.72
C PHE A 13 -9.56 -15.22 -1.55
N LYS A 14 -10.25 -16.24 -1.02
CA LYS A 14 -9.74 -17.63 -1.01
C LYS A 14 -9.41 -18.14 -2.43
N GLU A 15 -10.20 -17.74 -3.41
CA GLU A 15 -10.02 -18.14 -4.82
C GLU A 15 -9.21 -17.12 -5.64
N THR A 16 -8.85 -15.97 -5.05
CA THR A 16 -8.07 -14.95 -5.74
C THR A 16 -6.61 -15.38 -5.81
N THR A 17 -6.04 -15.29 -7.01
CA THR A 17 -4.62 -15.53 -7.26
C THR A 17 -3.99 -14.32 -7.95
N ASP A 18 -2.68 -14.17 -7.79
CA ASP A 18 -1.91 -13.21 -8.57
C ASP A 18 -1.70 -13.69 -10.02
N LYS A 19 -0.94 -12.93 -10.81
CA LYS A 19 -0.64 -13.28 -12.21
C LYS A 19 0.21 -14.54 -12.35
N MET A 20 0.80 -15.05 -11.27
CA MET A 20 1.58 -16.28 -11.21
C MET A 20 0.78 -17.46 -10.65
N GLY A 21 -0.51 -17.26 -10.33
CA GLY A 21 -1.35 -18.29 -9.72
C GLY A 21 -1.12 -18.47 -8.22
N MET A 22 -0.37 -17.58 -7.56
CA MET A 22 -0.13 -17.66 -6.12
C MET A 22 -1.32 -17.08 -5.35
N ARG A 23 -1.75 -17.79 -4.31
CA ARG A 23 -2.79 -17.33 -3.38
C ARG A 23 -2.21 -16.34 -2.38
N ILE A 24 -3.10 -15.60 -1.72
CA ILE A 24 -2.74 -14.75 -0.58
C ILE A 24 -2.17 -15.62 0.55
N ASP A 25 -1.03 -15.21 1.10
CA ASP A 25 -0.38 -15.90 2.22
C ASP A 25 -1.34 -15.96 3.43
N SER A 26 -1.49 -17.13 4.05
CA SER A 26 -2.46 -17.36 5.13
C SER A 26 -2.26 -16.43 6.34
N GLY A 27 -1.01 -16.05 6.63
CA GLY A 27 -0.69 -15.17 7.77
C GLY A 27 -1.18 -13.72 7.61
N ILE A 28 -1.34 -13.23 6.37
CA ILE A 28 -1.85 -11.88 6.10
C ILE A 28 -3.30 -11.86 5.59
N PHE A 29 -3.85 -13.03 5.26
CA PHE A 29 -5.16 -13.19 4.63
C PHE A 29 -6.28 -12.43 5.36
N ASP A 30 -6.36 -12.61 6.66
CA ASP A 30 -7.41 -12.00 7.47
C ASP A 30 -7.33 -10.47 7.50
N LEU A 31 -6.12 -9.92 7.50
CA LEU A 31 -5.89 -8.48 7.41
C LEU A 31 -6.38 -7.95 6.05
N VAL A 32 -6.05 -8.66 4.97
CA VAL A 32 -6.50 -8.32 3.62
C VAL A 32 -8.04 -8.27 3.55
N VAL A 33 -8.73 -9.31 4.03
CA VAL A 33 -10.20 -9.36 4.02
C VAL A 33 -10.78 -8.22 4.85
N THR A 34 -10.28 -8.05 6.08
CA THR A 34 -10.77 -7.06 7.03
C THR A 34 -10.66 -5.63 6.49
N LEU A 35 -9.51 -5.27 5.92
CA LEU A 35 -9.30 -3.94 5.33
C LEU A 35 -10.19 -3.69 4.12
N ASN A 36 -10.37 -4.67 3.23
CA ASN A 36 -11.30 -4.51 2.11
C ASN A 36 -12.76 -4.41 2.58
N ALA A 37 -13.13 -5.10 3.66
CA ALA A 37 -14.46 -4.98 4.24
C ALA A 37 -14.70 -3.59 4.86
N LEU A 38 -13.62 -2.91 5.26
CA LEU A 38 -13.56 -1.51 5.68
C LEU A 38 -13.37 -0.52 4.53
N ASP A 39 -13.50 -0.97 3.27
CA ASP A 39 -13.36 -0.14 2.08
C ASP A 39 -11.95 0.46 1.88
N PHE A 40 -10.92 -0.19 2.44
CA PHE A 40 -9.52 0.01 2.08
C PHE A 40 -9.12 -1.00 0.97
N PRO A 41 -9.14 -0.61 -0.32
CA PRO A 41 -8.90 -1.53 -1.43
C PRO A 41 -7.44 -1.96 -1.48
N THR A 42 -7.17 -3.22 -1.14
CA THR A 42 -5.83 -3.81 -1.28
C THR A 42 -5.57 -4.25 -2.71
N SER A 43 -4.38 -4.04 -3.23
CA SER A 43 -3.98 -4.43 -4.59
C SER A 43 -2.96 -5.57 -4.62
N ALA A 44 -2.13 -5.71 -3.59
CA ALA A 44 -1.15 -6.79 -3.46
C ALA A 44 -0.74 -6.95 -1.99
N SER A 45 -0.24 -8.13 -1.63
CA SER A 45 0.20 -8.44 -0.26
C SER A 45 1.32 -9.47 -0.26
N CYS A 46 2.14 -9.48 0.78
CA CYS A 46 3.11 -10.54 1.03
C CYS A 46 3.31 -10.73 2.52
N TRP A 47 3.48 -11.97 2.98
CA TRP A 47 3.78 -12.27 4.39
C TRP A 47 5.26 -12.11 4.77
N GLY A 48 6.08 -11.71 3.80
CA GLY A 48 7.54 -11.68 3.91
C GLY A 48 8.10 -13.10 3.84
N HIS A 49 9.10 -13.33 2.98
CA HIS A 49 9.74 -14.63 2.83
C HIS A 49 11.26 -14.41 2.87
N LEU A 50 12.02 -15.36 3.41
CA LEU A 50 13.48 -15.22 3.54
C LEU A 50 14.18 -15.50 2.20
N GLU A 51 13.57 -16.36 1.39
CA GLU A 51 14.12 -16.88 0.15
C GLU A 51 13.73 -16.04 -1.08
N ARG A 52 12.73 -15.16 -0.92
CA ARG A 52 12.22 -14.31 -2.01
C ARG A 52 11.65 -12.99 -1.50
N GLY A 53 11.88 -11.93 -2.28
CA GLY A 53 11.39 -10.59 -1.95
C GLY A 53 12.03 -10.04 -0.67
N VAL A 54 11.34 -9.10 -0.04
CA VAL A 54 11.77 -8.50 1.23
C VAL A 54 11.30 -9.41 2.37
N ALA A 55 12.21 -9.72 3.31
CA ALA A 55 11.92 -10.46 4.54
C ALA A 55 11.13 -9.59 5.56
N SER A 56 10.01 -9.04 5.12
CA SER A 56 9.06 -8.24 5.88
C SER A 56 7.66 -8.40 5.28
N PRO A 57 6.61 -8.57 6.09
CA PRO A 57 5.25 -8.51 5.59
C PRO A 57 4.93 -7.09 5.08
N TRP A 58 4.10 -7.02 4.05
CA TRP A 58 3.61 -5.76 3.51
C TRP A 58 2.25 -5.92 2.81
N LEU A 59 1.53 -4.81 2.71
CA LEU A 59 0.24 -4.72 2.05
C LEU A 59 0.15 -3.44 1.21
N ASP A 60 -0.13 -3.58 -0.07
CA ASP A 60 -0.33 -2.46 -0.99
C ASP A 60 -1.81 -2.12 -1.13
N PHE A 61 -2.10 -0.83 -1.18
CA PHE A 61 -3.42 -0.25 -1.37
C PHE A 61 -3.44 0.59 -2.63
N GLN A 62 -4.52 0.45 -3.39
CA GLN A 62 -4.74 1.23 -4.60
C GLN A 62 -6.20 1.68 -4.65
N PRO A 63 -6.47 3.00 -4.62
CA PRO A 63 -7.83 3.49 -4.71
C PRO A 63 -8.44 3.14 -6.08
N LYS A 64 -9.75 2.90 -6.08
CA LYS A 64 -10.50 2.80 -7.33
C LYS A 64 -10.57 4.21 -7.95
N LEU A 65 -10.03 4.36 -9.15
CA LEU A 65 -10.08 5.63 -9.87
C LEU A 65 -11.42 5.78 -10.59
N THR A 66 -11.97 6.98 -10.56
CA THR A 66 -13.10 7.34 -11.43
C THR A 66 -12.64 7.40 -12.88
N PRO A 67 -13.55 7.28 -13.87
CA PRO A 67 -13.20 7.46 -15.27
C PRO A 67 -12.50 8.79 -15.55
N GLU A 68 -12.94 9.87 -14.89
CA GLU A 68 -12.29 11.19 -14.99
C GLU A 68 -10.84 11.17 -14.54
N ILE A 69 -10.55 10.61 -13.36
CA ILE A 69 -9.18 10.53 -12.84
C ILE A 69 -8.32 9.58 -13.70
N GLN A 70 -8.92 8.51 -14.24
CA GLN A 70 -8.24 7.61 -15.17
C GLN A 70 -7.84 8.33 -16.46
N THR A 71 -8.71 9.18 -17.02
CA THR A 71 -8.37 10.02 -18.18
C THR A 71 -7.22 10.96 -17.86
N LYS A 72 -7.28 11.70 -16.74
CA LYS A 72 -6.20 12.60 -16.30
C LYS A 72 -4.87 11.87 -16.09
N LYS A 73 -4.91 10.61 -15.64
CA LYS A 73 -3.72 9.77 -15.48
C LYS A 73 -3.08 9.43 -16.83
N GLU A 74 -3.87 9.10 -17.85
CA GLU A 74 -3.33 8.86 -19.19
C GLU A 74 -2.84 10.15 -19.86
N GLU A 75 -3.50 11.29 -19.61
CA GLU A 75 -3.03 12.61 -20.04
C GLU A 75 -1.67 12.95 -19.40
N ALA A 76 -1.54 12.82 -18.09
CA ALA A 76 -0.27 13.06 -17.38
C ALA A 76 0.86 12.16 -17.94
N LYS A 77 0.57 10.87 -18.14
CA LYS A 77 1.53 9.93 -18.72
C LYS A 77 1.96 10.32 -20.13
N SER A 78 1.02 10.75 -20.97
CA SER A 78 1.30 11.19 -22.34
C SER A 78 2.13 12.47 -22.36
N LEU A 79 1.78 13.44 -21.52
CA LEU A 79 2.51 14.69 -21.37
C LEU A 79 3.95 14.45 -20.89
N TRP A 80 4.16 13.55 -19.94
CA TRP A 80 5.49 13.16 -19.47
C TRP A 80 6.33 12.51 -20.58
N ALA A 81 5.73 11.67 -21.41
CA ALA A 81 6.42 11.08 -22.56
C ALA A 81 6.83 12.16 -23.58
N GLU A 82 5.98 13.18 -23.79
CA GLU A 82 6.29 14.30 -24.67
C GLU A 82 7.41 15.19 -24.11
N VAL A 83 7.40 15.49 -22.81
CA VAL A 83 8.49 16.20 -22.11
C VAL A 83 9.82 15.51 -22.37
N LYS A 84 9.90 14.20 -22.13
CA LYS A 84 11.13 13.41 -22.35
C LYS A 84 11.60 13.45 -23.80
N LYS A 85 10.68 13.42 -24.75
CA LYS A 85 10.99 13.53 -26.18
C LYS A 85 11.55 14.92 -26.52
N LYS A 86 10.94 15.99 -26.02
CA LYS A 86 11.42 17.36 -26.28
C LYS A 86 12.77 17.65 -25.62
N GLU A 87 13.01 17.09 -24.44
CA GLU A 87 14.30 17.14 -23.77
C GLU A 87 15.41 16.49 -24.62
N SER A 88 15.15 15.31 -25.20
CA SER A 88 16.13 14.64 -26.06
C SER A 88 16.34 15.35 -27.41
N GLU A 89 15.35 16.09 -27.90
CA GLU A 89 15.44 16.96 -29.09
C GLU A 89 16.11 18.31 -28.82
N GLY A 90 16.53 18.60 -27.58
CA GLY A 90 17.21 19.86 -27.23
C GLY A 90 16.31 21.10 -27.32
N LYS A 91 14.99 20.93 -27.13
CA LYS A 91 14.01 22.03 -27.20
C LYS A 91 14.23 23.09 -26.12
N ALA A 92 13.66 24.27 -26.36
CA ALA A 92 13.80 25.40 -25.46
C ALA A 92 13.29 25.07 -24.05
N LYS A 93 14.12 25.38 -23.04
CA LYS A 93 13.84 25.14 -21.63
C LYS A 93 12.49 25.74 -21.18
N THR A 94 12.08 26.87 -21.74
CA THR A 94 10.83 27.56 -21.40
C THR A 94 9.57 26.79 -21.82
N GLU A 95 9.60 26.06 -22.93
CA GLU A 95 8.49 25.21 -23.38
C GLU A 95 8.36 23.98 -22.48
N ILE A 96 9.48 23.32 -22.18
CA ILE A 96 9.56 22.16 -21.28
C ILE A 96 9.04 22.51 -19.88
N VAL A 97 9.42 23.69 -19.35
CA VAL A 97 8.95 24.14 -18.03
C VAL A 97 7.42 24.26 -17.96
N LYS A 98 6.77 24.80 -19.00
CA LYS A 98 5.30 24.90 -19.04
C LYS A 98 4.63 23.53 -19.01
N MET A 99 5.17 22.58 -19.77
CA MET A 99 4.66 21.20 -19.80
C MET A 99 4.87 20.49 -18.46
N LEU A 100 6.00 20.73 -17.79
CA LEU A 100 6.24 20.23 -16.44
C LEU A 100 5.22 20.79 -15.43
N ASP A 101 4.89 22.08 -15.52
CA ASP A 101 3.88 22.69 -14.66
C ASP A 101 2.48 22.09 -14.87
N GLU A 102 2.09 21.85 -16.13
CA GLU A 102 0.84 21.17 -16.47
C GLU A 102 0.83 19.71 -15.98
N HIS A 103 1.93 18.99 -16.17
CA HIS A 103 2.12 17.64 -15.66
C HIS A 103 1.96 17.57 -14.14
N HIS A 104 2.61 18.49 -13.40
CA HIS A 104 2.49 18.53 -11.94
C HIS A 104 1.05 18.83 -11.46
N LYS A 105 0.28 19.64 -12.20
CA LYS A 105 -1.14 19.87 -11.87
C LYS A 105 -1.96 18.59 -12.04
N LEU A 106 -1.80 17.90 -13.17
CA LEU A 106 -2.47 16.63 -13.41
C LEU A 106 -2.07 15.57 -12.37
N GLU A 107 -0.79 15.45 -12.05
CA GLU A 107 -0.32 14.51 -11.03
C GLU A 107 -0.92 14.80 -9.65
N LYS A 108 -1.10 16.06 -9.26
CA LYS A 108 -1.75 16.40 -7.99
C LYS A 108 -3.19 15.87 -7.95
N GLU A 109 -3.93 16.05 -9.04
CA GLU A 109 -5.31 15.57 -9.13
C GLU A 109 -5.37 14.03 -9.15
N VAL A 110 -4.48 13.39 -9.92
CA VAL A 110 -4.39 11.93 -10.02
C VAL A 110 -4.00 11.29 -8.69
N ASN A 111 -3.12 11.93 -7.92
CA ASN A 111 -2.67 11.43 -6.62
C ASN A 111 -3.68 11.70 -5.50
N LYS A 112 -4.65 12.61 -5.67
CA LYS A 112 -5.57 13.01 -4.60
C LYS A 112 -6.36 11.84 -4.00
N PRO A 113 -6.96 10.91 -4.76
CA PRO A 113 -7.66 9.76 -4.17
C PRO A 113 -6.74 8.87 -3.32
N MET A 114 -5.48 8.74 -3.72
CA MET A 114 -4.49 7.96 -2.98
C MET A 114 -4.13 8.68 -1.67
N LEU A 115 -3.92 9.99 -1.70
CA LEU A 115 -3.62 10.76 -0.48
C LEU A 115 -4.77 10.73 0.53
N LEU A 116 -6.03 10.79 0.07
CA LEU A 116 -7.20 10.63 0.94
C LEU A 116 -7.26 9.24 1.58
N LEU A 117 -6.92 8.19 0.81
CA LEU A 117 -6.82 6.84 1.35
C LEU A 117 -5.69 6.70 2.39
N ALA A 118 -4.53 7.31 2.14
CA ALA A 118 -3.43 7.36 3.11
C ALA A 118 -3.85 8.09 4.39
N GLU A 119 -4.58 9.20 4.29
CA GLU A 119 -5.04 9.96 5.45
C GLU A 119 -5.93 9.11 6.36
N GLU A 120 -6.88 8.36 5.80
CA GLU A 120 -7.74 7.45 6.57
C GLU A 120 -6.96 6.26 7.17
N LEU A 121 -6.02 5.68 6.41
CA LEU A 121 -5.14 4.64 6.95
C LEU A 121 -4.24 5.15 8.08
N LEU A 122 -3.76 6.40 7.99
CA LEU A 122 -2.95 7.03 9.05
C LEU A 122 -3.78 7.25 10.32
N LYS A 123 -5.04 7.64 10.22
CA LYS A 123 -5.94 7.73 11.38
C LYS A 123 -6.03 6.38 12.09
N LEU A 124 -6.25 5.31 11.33
CA LEU A 124 -6.34 3.95 11.86
C LEU A 124 -5.04 3.48 12.52
N LEU A 125 -3.88 3.77 11.91
CA LEU A 125 -2.58 3.47 12.51
C LEU A 125 -2.32 4.30 13.77
N ASN A 126 -2.65 5.58 13.76
CA ASN A 126 -2.50 6.45 14.92
C ASN A 126 -3.36 5.95 16.08
N ASP A 127 -4.59 5.51 15.80
CA ASP A 127 -5.48 4.94 16.81
C ASP A 127 -4.90 3.63 17.38
N PHE A 128 -4.38 2.74 16.53
CA PHE A 128 -3.69 1.52 16.96
C PHE A 128 -2.52 1.82 17.90
N TYR A 129 -1.70 2.83 17.58
CA TYR A 129 -0.51 3.19 18.34
C TYR A 129 -0.75 4.13 19.54
N LYS A 130 -2.00 4.45 19.90
CA LYS A 130 -2.29 5.27 21.10
C LYS A 130 -1.86 4.59 22.40
N ASP A 131 -2.21 3.30 22.52
CA ASP A 131 -1.94 2.48 23.72
C ASP A 131 -0.99 1.32 23.43
N HIS A 132 -0.43 1.28 22.21
CA HIS A 132 0.52 0.27 21.76
C HIS A 132 1.79 0.99 21.33
N SER A 133 2.94 0.60 21.88
CA SER A 133 4.23 1.18 21.50
C SER A 133 5.22 0.06 21.20
N ASN A 134 6.12 0.32 20.26
CA ASN A 134 7.12 -0.64 19.80
C ASN A 134 8.43 0.07 19.45
N GLU A 135 9.48 -0.71 19.28
CA GLU A 135 10.71 -0.26 18.65
C GLU A 135 10.43 0.28 17.24
N ALA A 136 11.13 1.35 16.85
CA ALA A 136 10.93 2.02 15.57
C ALA A 136 11.00 1.05 14.38
N GLU A 137 11.94 0.09 14.37
CA GLU A 137 12.04 -0.88 13.28
C GLU A 137 10.77 -1.76 13.11
N VAL A 138 10.02 -2.01 14.18
CA VAL A 138 8.83 -2.87 14.18
C VAL A 138 7.57 -2.08 13.81
N THR A 139 7.51 -0.80 14.18
CA THR A 139 6.37 0.10 13.92
C THR A 139 5.94 0.09 12.45
N LEU A 140 4.64 -0.11 12.22
CA LEU A 140 4.04 -0.06 10.90
C LEU A 140 3.96 1.38 10.40
N VAL A 141 4.32 1.58 9.15
CA VAL A 141 4.32 2.88 8.47
C VAL A 141 3.65 2.77 7.11
N LEU A 142 3.19 3.91 6.59
CA LEU A 142 2.74 4.02 5.21
C LEU A 142 3.86 4.58 4.34
N ARG A 143 4.19 3.88 3.25
CA ARG A 143 5.14 4.34 2.24
C ARG A 143 4.47 4.41 0.87
N LYS A 144 4.69 5.49 0.14
CA LYS A 144 4.26 5.59 -1.26
C LYS A 144 5.14 4.70 -2.15
N ILE A 145 4.52 3.83 -2.96
CA ILE A 145 5.20 2.97 -3.94
C ILE A 145 4.93 3.49 -5.35
N GLY A 146 5.93 4.17 -5.92
CA GLY A 146 5.79 4.86 -7.20
C GLY A 146 4.61 5.84 -7.16
N ASN A 147 3.87 5.95 -8.27
CA ASN A 147 2.63 6.75 -8.34
C ASN A 147 1.37 5.87 -8.35
N SER A 148 1.47 4.61 -7.90
CA SER A 148 0.42 3.61 -8.09
C SER A 148 -0.20 3.09 -6.82
N ALA A 149 0.52 3.11 -5.69
CA ALA A 149 0.05 2.49 -4.46
C ALA A 149 0.63 3.14 -3.21
N ILE A 150 -0.03 2.88 -2.08
CA ILE A 150 0.50 3.07 -0.73
C ILE A 150 0.77 1.69 -0.16
N ARG A 151 1.90 1.52 0.51
CA ARG A 151 2.28 0.29 1.20
C ARG A 151 2.22 0.49 2.70
N LEU A 152 1.57 -0.43 3.39
CA LEU A 152 1.71 -0.66 4.82
C LEU A 152 2.79 -1.72 5.03
N GLU A 153 3.83 -1.39 5.81
CA GLU A 153 4.92 -2.30 6.16
C GLU A 153 5.62 -1.82 7.45
N SER A 154 6.43 -2.66 8.09
CA SER A 154 7.27 -2.24 9.21
C SER A 154 8.35 -1.26 8.74
N GLN A 155 8.65 -0.22 9.53
CA GLN A 155 9.64 0.81 9.18
C GLN A 155 11.02 0.21 8.91
N GLY A 156 11.42 -0.83 9.65
CA GLY A 156 12.70 -1.51 9.48
C GLY A 156 12.84 -2.30 8.16
N SER A 157 11.76 -2.50 7.42
CA SER A 157 11.77 -3.21 6.12
C SER A 157 12.78 -2.64 5.12
N ILE A 158 13.01 -1.32 5.14
CA ILE A 158 13.89 -0.62 4.18
C ILE A 158 15.37 -1.00 4.32
N VAL A 159 15.78 -1.46 5.50
CA VAL A 159 17.17 -1.89 5.78
C VAL A 159 17.29 -3.41 5.92
N GLN A 160 16.19 -4.15 5.74
CA GLN A 160 16.16 -5.56 6.02
C GLN A 160 17.14 -6.35 5.13
N GLU A 161 17.30 -5.95 3.87
CA GLU A 161 18.17 -6.65 2.90
C GLU A 161 19.65 -6.69 3.30
N VAL A 162 20.12 -5.66 4.04
CA VAL A 162 21.52 -5.56 4.47
C VAL A 162 21.79 -6.22 5.83
N LYS A 163 20.76 -6.71 6.52
CA LYS A 163 20.92 -7.40 7.82
C LYS A 163 21.49 -8.82 7.63
N PRO A 164 22.26 -9.34 8.59
CA PRO A 164 22.65 -10.75 8.63
C PRO A 164 21.43 -11.69 8.63
N GLN A 165 21.58 -12.91 8.12
CA GLN A 165 20.47 -13.87 7.97
C GLN A 165 19.71 -14.13 9.29
N LEU A 166 20.45 -14.37 10.38
CA LEU A 166 19.84 -14.59 11.70
C LEU A 166 19.00 -13.38 12.16
N VAL A 167 19.48 -12.16 11.90
CA VAL A 167 18.76 -10.93 12.24
C VAL A 167 17.53 -10.74 11.35
N LYS A 168 17.61 -11.12 10.06
CA LYS A 168 16.44 -11.10 9.15
C LYS A 168 15.33 -12.01 9.66
N GLU A 169 15.68 -13.22 10.09
CA GLU A 169 14.75 -14.21 10.66
C GLU A 169 14.05 -13.65 11.91
N GLU A 170 14.83 -13.13 12.87
CA GLU A 170 14.29 -12.52 14.09
C GLU A 170 13.38 -11.33 13.80
N ASN A 171 13.83 -10.42 12.93
CA ASN A 171 13.04 -9.25 12.53
C ASN A 171 11.75 -9.64 11.79
N LEU A 172 11.80 -10.63 10.90
CA LEU A 172 10.60 -11.09 10.19
C LEU A 172 9.53 -11.59 11.16
N LEU A 173 9.91 -12.30 12.22
CA LEU A 173 8.96 -12.73 13.26
C LEU A 173 8.35 -11.54 14.00
N LYS A 174 9.16 -10.54 14.35
CA LYS A 174 8.65 -9.30 14.99
C LYS A 174 7.69 -8.54 14.08
N TYR A 175 8.04 -8.38 12.80
CA TYR A 175 7.23 -7.64 11.84
C TYR A 175 5.90 -8.36 11.54
N ARG A 176 5.92 -9.69 11.43
CA ARG A 176 4.70 -10.51 11.30
C ARG A 176 3.82 -10.36 12.53
N SER A 177 4.37 -10.51 13.73
CA SER A 177 3.62 -10.36 14.98
C SER A 177 2.94 -8.98 15.08
N GLU A 178 3.62 -7.93 14.63
CA GLU A 178 3.03 -6.59 14.62
C GLU A 178 1.86 -6.47 13.63
N MET A 179 2.00 -7.03 12.44
CA MET A 179 0.94 -7.07 11.44
C MET A 179 -0.29 -7.87 11.94
N GLU A 180 -0.07 -8.96 12.70
CA GLU A 180 -1.15 -9.73 13.34
C GLU A 180 -1.85 -8.92 14.41
N LYS A 181 -1.11 -8.27 15.31
CA LYS A 181 -1.68 -7.39 16.36
C LYS A 181 -2.50 -6.27 15.74
N PHE A 182 -1.99 -5.65 14.67
CA PHE A 182 -2.75 -4.66 13.92
C PHE A 182 -4.03 -5.28 13.36
N SER A 183 -3.95 -6.45 12.70
CA SER A 183 -5.14 -7.15 12.20
C SER A 183 -6.17 -7.45 13.28
N GLU A 184 -5.74 -7.87 14.48
CA GLU A 184 -6.62 -8.13 15.61
C GLU A 184 -7.26 -6.85 16.13
N TYR A 185 -6.49 -5.76 16.22
CA TYR A 185 -6.98 -4.46 16.65
C TYR A 185 -8.15 -3.99 15.78
N ILE A 186 -7.97 -3.99 14.45
CA ILE A 186 -9.04 -3.60 13.53
C ILE A 186 -10.24 -4.54 13.64
N LYS A 187 -10.01 -5.85 13.79
CA LYS A 187 -11.10 -6.82 14.00
C LYS A 187 -11.88 -6.60 15.30
N LYS A 188 -11.22 -6.17 16.38
CA LYS A 188 -11.86 -5.91 17.68
C LYS A 188 -12.78 -4.70 17.60
N ASP A 189 -12.30 -3.57 17.06
CA ASP A 189 -13.11 -2.37 16.85
C ASP A 189 -14.28 -2.61 15.89
N LEU A 190 -14.14 -3.61 15.01
CA LEU A 190 -15.20 -4.08 14.11
C LEU A 190 -16.30 -4.91 14.77
N ILE A 191 -16.01 -5.59 15.89
CA ILE A 191 -16.93 -6.46 16.62
C ILE A 191 -17.57 -5.73 17.81
N SER A 192 -16.84 -4.82 18.46
CA SER A 192 -17.27 -4.10 19.66
C SER A 192 -18.24 -2.94 19.41
N ASN A 193 -18.43 -2.52 18.15
CA ASN A 193 -19.45 -1.54 17.73
C ASN A 193 -20.82 -2.20 17.42
N LYS A 194 -21.24 -3.16 18.25
CA LYS A 194 -22.57 -3.78 18.25
C LYS A 194 -23.22 -3.64 19.62
#